data_AF-A0A651HKW7-F1
#
_entry.id   AF-A0A651HKW7-F1
#
_cell.length_a   1.000
_cell.length_b   1.000
_cell.length_c   1.000
_cell.angle_alpha   90.00
_cell.angle_beta   90.00
_cell.angle_gamma   90.00
#
_symmetry.space_group_name_H-M   'P 1'
#
loop_
_entity.id
_entity.type
_entity.pdbx_description
1 polymer ?
#
loop_
_entity_poly.entity_id
_entity_poly.type
_entity_poly.pdbx_seq_one_letter_code
_entity_poly.pdbx_strand_id
1 'polypeptide(L)'
;MRPPGLRGAARPRTLPGPHHAVRFEIPDDALTVLDPALVEGWERPQSEVARSAGDAWIKEGSTLGLSVPSLPARPVGRNLLLLPNHPEWPRVTVSDPLPVPWDERVFR
;
A
#
# COMPACT_ATOMS: atom_id res chain seq x y z
N MET A 1 -7.00 -18.70 42.99
CA MET A 1 -7.31 -17.33 42.53
C MET A 1 -7.36 -17.35 41.00
N ARG A 2 -8.53 -17.22 40.36
CA ARG A 2 -8.66 -17.10 38.89
C ARG A 2 -8.65 -15.61 38.51
N PRO A 3 -8.05 -15.20 37.38
CA PRO A 3 -8.14 -13.82 36.94
C PRO A 3 -9.60 -13.48 36.55
N PRO A 4 -10.03 -12.22 36.73
CA PRO A 4 -11.38 -11.81 36.39
C PRO A 4 -11.57 -11.84 34.87
N GLY A 5 -12.64 -12.51 34.43
CA GLY A 5 -12.99 -12.62 33.02
C GLY A 5 -13.26 -11.24 32.42
N LEU A 6 -12.56 -10.94 31.33
CA LEU A 6 -12.85 -9.81 30.45
C LEU A 6 -14.27 -9.99 29.89
N ARG A 7 -15.26 -9.39 30.55
CA ARG A 7 -16.60 -9.20 29.99
C ARG A 7 -16.50 -8.05 28.99
N GLY A 8 -16.76 -8.36 27.72
CA GLY A 8 -16.81 -7.37 26.64
C GLY A 8 -15.78 -7.58 25.54
N ALA A 9 -15.50 -8.82 25.14
CA ALA A 9 -14.99 -9.02 23.78
C ALA A 9 -16.15 -8.68 22.84
N ALA A 10 -16.18 -7.45 22.33
CA ALA A 10 -16.96 -7.13 21.14
C ALA A 10 -16.62 -8.20 20.11
N ARG A 11 -17.61 -9.00 19.71
CA ARG A 11 -17.39 -9.98 18.63
C ARG A 11 -16.92 -9.15 17.43
N PRO A 12 -15.69 -9.34 16.92
CA PRO A 12 -15.25 -8.60 15.75
C PRO A 12 -16.32 -8.79 14.70
N ARG A 13 -16.95 -7.70 14.29
CA ARG A 13 -17.96 -7.75 13.24
C ARG A 13 -17.21 -8.05 11.95
N THR A 14 -17.02 -9.34 11.65
CA THR A 14 -16.69 -9.79 10.30
C THR A 14 -17.90 -9.48 9.44
N LEU A 15 -17.92 -8.28 8.86
CA LEU A 15 -18.92 -7.91 7.88
C LEU A 15 -18.85 -8.91 6.70
N PRO A 16 -19.98 -9.23 6.06
CA PRO A 16 -19.92 -9.86 4.75
C PRO A 16 -19.36 -8.82 3.75
N GLY A 17 -18.06 -8.90 3.44
CA GLY A 17 -17.35 -8.07 2.45
C GLY A 17 -15.82 -8.10 2.65
N PRO A 18 -15.00 -8.71 1.76
CA PRO A 18 -13.74 -9.35 2.16
C PRO A 18 -12.52 -8.41 2.09
N HIS A 19 -12.40 -7.41 2.95
CA HIS A 19 -11.10 -6.74 3.11
C HIS A 19 -10.09 -7.76 3.66
N HIS A 20 -9.08 -8.05 2.87
CA HIS A 20 -7.96 -8.91 3.24
C HIS A 20 -6.66 -8.12 3.14
N ALA A 21 -5.71 -8.47 4.00
CA ALA A 21 -4.33 -8.06 3.84
C ALA A 21 -3.60 -9.09 2.97
N VAL A 22 -2.75 -8.62 2.07
CA VAL A 22 -1.87 -9.48 1.27
C VAL A 22 -0.44 -9.00 1.50
N ARG A 23 0.46 -9.90 1.86
CA ARG A 23 1.89 -9.59 1.95
C ARG A 23 2.52 -9.78 0.57
N PHE A 24 3.22 -8.76 0.12
CA PHE A 24 4.10 -8.82 -1.04
C PHE A 24 5.54 -8.79 -0.53
N GLU A 25 6.38 -9.68 -1.03
CA GLU A 25 7.83 -9.63 -0.87
C GLU A 25 8.43 -9.29 -2.22
N ILE A 26 9.15 -8.17 -2.27
CA ILE A 26 9.66 -7.58 -3.50
C ILE A 26 11.13 -7.24 -3.27
N PRO A 27 12.04 -7.62 -4.18
CA PRO A 27 13.45 -7.25 -4.07
C PRO A 27 13.65 -5.73 -4.16
N ASP A 28 14.48 -5.18 -3.26
CA ASP A 28 14.75 -3.73 -3.22
C ASP A 28 15.39 -3.22 -4.51
N ASP A 29 16.20 -4.05 -5.18
CA ASP A 29 16.87 -3.72 -6.45
C ASP A 29 15.91 -3.66 -7.64
N ALA A 30 14.66 -4.11 -7.48
CA ALA A 30 13.61 -4.03 -8.50
C ALA A 30 12.75 -2.76 -8.34
N LEU A 31 13.10 -1.85 -7.43
CA LEU A 31 12.32 -0.66 -7.10
C LEU A 31 13.05 0.64 -7.49
N THR A 32 12.30 1.59 -8.04
CA THR A 32 12.73 2.99 -8.13
C THR A 32 12.08 3.80 -7.01
N VAL A 33 12.82 4.73 -6.41
CA VAL A 33 12.29 5.68 -5.43
C VAL A 33 12.04 7.02 -6.11
N LEU A 34 10.78 7.44 -6.19
CA LEU A 34 10.44 8.77 -6.68
C LEU A 34 10.86 9.83 -5.66
N ASP A 35 11.67 10.79 -6.10
CA ASP A 35 11.94 12.02 -5.37
C ASP A 35 10.78 13.01 -5.56
N PRO A 36 10.02 13.36 -4.50
CA PRO A 36 8.93 14.32 -4.59
C PRO A 36 9.38 15.71 -5.05
N ALA A 37 10.65 16.08 -4.86
CA ALA A 37 11.18 17.36 -5.32
C ALA A 37 11.18 17.48 -6.85
N LEU A 38 11.16 16.34 -7.57
CA LEU A 38 11.09 16.29 -9.04
C LEU A 38 9.65 16.40 -9.58
N VAL A 39 8.64 16.37 -8.71
CA VAL A 39 7.22 16.35 -9.09
C VAL A 39 6.46 17.41 -8.29
N GLU A 40 6.83 18.68 -8.45
CA GLU A 40 6.24 19.78 -7.68
C GLU A 40 4.72 19.90 -7.90
N GLY A 41 3.94 19.88 -6.81
CA GLY A 41 2.48 19.94 -6.87
C GLY A 41 1.80 18.58 -7.01
N TRP A 42 2.54 17.48 -6.81
CA TRP A 42 1.98 16.13 -6.77
C TRP A 42 0.88 15.98 -5.71
N GLU A 43 0.96 16.74 -4.62
CA GLU A 43 0.06 16.68 -3.47
C GLU A 43 -1.30 17.35 -3.69
N ARG A 44 -1.46 18.05 -4.81
CA ARG A 44 -2.69 18.78 -5.14
C ARG A 44 -3.81 17.81 -5.55
N PRO A 45 -5.08 18.13 -5.25
CA PRO A 45 -6.21 17.41 -5.84
C PRO A 45 -6.08 17.38 -7.36
N GLN A 46 -6.35 16.22 -7.97
CA GLN A 46 -6.31 16.02 -9.42
C GLN A 46 -4.97 16.46 -10.06
N SER A 47 -3.86 16.20 -9.38
CA SER A 47 -2.52 16.59 -9.85
C SER A 47 -2.16 15.94 -11.20
N GLU A 48 -2.24 16.71 -12.28
CA GLU A 48 -1.82 16.29 -13.62
C GLU A 48 -0.33 15.97 -13.68
N VAL A 49 0.50 16.64 -12.86
CA VAL A 49 1.94 16.36 -12.80
C VAL A 49 2.23 15.00 -12.16
N ALA A 50 1.48 14.61 -11.13
CA ALA A 50 1.59 13.28 -10.52
C ALA A 50 1.16 12.19 -11.50
N ARG A 51 0.06 12.42 -12.22
CA ARG A 51 -0.42 11.49 -13.26
C ARG A 51 0.62 11.33 -14.37
N SER A 52 1.12 12.45 -14.89
CA SER A 52 2.12 12.44 -15.98
C SER A 52 3.41 11.73 -15.57
N ALA A 53 3.88 11.93 -14.32
CA ALA A 53 5.04 11.22 -13.81
C ALA A 53 4.80 9.70 -13.70
N GLY A 54 3.61 9.29 -13.24
CA GLY A 54 3.20 7.88 -13.20
C GLY A 54 3.10 7.27 -14.60
N ASP A 55 2.47 7.97 -15.55
CA ASP A 55 2.31 7.52 -16.93
C ASP A 55 3.66 7.37 -17.64
N ALA A 56 4.58 8.30 -17.42
CA ALA A 56 5.95 8.23 -17.95
C ALA A 56 6.67 6.99 -17.41
N TRP A 57 6.62 6.74 -16.10
CA TRP A 57 7.22 5.55 -15.50
C TRP A 57 6.60 4.24 -16.02
N ILE A 58 5.27 4.17 -16.15
CA ILE A 58 4.59 2.99 -16.73
C ILE A 58 5.07 2.74 -18.16
N LYS A 59 5.18 3.79 -18.97
CA LYS A 59 5.61 3.71 -20.38
C LYS A 59 7.08 3.29 -20.51
N GLU A 60 7.94 3.79 -19.63
CA GLU A 60 9.35 3.40 -19.58
C GLU A 60 9.51 1.95 -19.14
N GLY A 61 8.73 1.50 -18.15
CA GLY A 61 8.72 0.12 -17.67
C GLY A 61 10.09 -0.37 -17.21
N SER A 62 10.92 0.53 -16.68
CA SER A 62 12.33 0.28 -16.35
C SER A 62 12.54 -0.46 -15.03
N THR A 63 11.58 -0.36 -14.10
CA THR A 63 11.59 -1.10 -12.84
C THR A 63 10.24 -1.74 -12.56
N LEU A 64 10.27 -2.84 -11.80
CA LEU A 64 9.09 -3.58 -11.37
C LEU A 64 8.13 -2.72 -10.53
N GLY A 65 8.69 -1.87 -9.67
CA GLY A 65 7.92 -0.98 -8.81
C GLY A 65 8.46 0.43 -8.72
N LEU A 66 7.56 1.34 -8.37
CA LEU A 66 7.84 2.74 -8.05
C LEU A 66 7.35 3.05 -6.65
N SER A 67 8.28 3.32 -5.75
CA SER A 67 7.97 3.83 -4.42
C SER A 67 7.67 5.33 -4.53
N VAL A 68 6.49 5.77 -4.09
CA VAL A 68 6.02 7.17 -4.17
C VAL A 68 5.68 7.71 -2.77
N PRO A 69 5.79 9.02 -2.52
CA PRO A 69 5.34 9.59 -1.24
C PRO A 69 3.84 9.33 -1.02
N SER A 70 3.46 9.05 0.23
CA SER A 70 2.06 8.87 0.62
C SER A 70 1.51 10.16 1.21
N LEU A 71 0.55 10.80 0.54
CA LEU A 71 -0.04 12.08 0.98
C LEU A 71 -0.51 12.07 2.45
N PRO A 72 -1.26 11.05 2.92
CA PRO A 72 -1.76 11.00 4.30
C PRO A 72 -0.69 10.60 5.33
N ALA A 73 0.37 9.92 4.90
CA ALA A 73 1.40 9.38 5.78
C ALA A 73 2.72 10.17 5.72
N ARG A 74 2.71 11.38 5.14
CA ARG A 74 3.88 12.27 5.11
C ARG A 74 4.39 12.60 6.52
N PRO A 75 5.70 12.87 6.68
CA PRO A 75 6.74 12.83 5.64
C PRO A 75 7.36 11.43 5.44
N VAL A 76 7.00 10.45 6.26
CA VAL A 76 7.72 9.18 6.36
C VAL A 76 7.14 8.09 5.46
N GLY A 77 5.81 8.03 5.37
CA GLY A 77 5.10 6.97 4.68
C GLY A 77 5.19 7.07 3.16
N ARG A 78 5.23 5.90 2.52
CA ARG A 78 5.30 5.73 1.07
C ARG A 78 4.26 4.71 0.62
N ASN A 79 3.83 4.83 -0.63
CA ASN A 79 3.04 3.83 -1.33
C ASN A 79 3.91 3.18 -2.41
N LEU A 80 3.56 1.97 -2.83
CA LEU A 80 4.26 1.26 -3.90
C LEU A 80 3.30 1.04 -5.07
N LEU A 81 3.69 1.52 -6.24
CA LEU A 81 3.06 1.16 -7.51
C LEU A 81 3.82 -0.03 -8.08
N LEU A 82 3.10 -1.01 -8.63
CA LEU A 82 3.68 -2.23 -9.18
C LEU A 82 3.21 -2.44 -10.60
N LEU A 83 4.08 -2.99 -11.46
CA LEU A 83 3.77 -3.39 -12.84
C LEU A 83 3.67 -4.92 -12.95
N PRO A 84 2.45 -5.50 -12.97
CA PRO A 84 2.26 -6.96 -13.05
C PRO A 84 2.86 -7.62 -14.29
N ASN A 85 3.00 -6.86 -15.38
CA ASN A 85 3.51 -7.36 -16.66
C ASN A 85 5.03 -7.15 -16.81
N HIS A 86 5.72 -6.65 -15.79
CA HIS A 86 7.17 -6.42 -15.86
C HIS A 86 7.94 -7.76 -15.88
N PRO A 87 9.05 -7.89 -16.64
CA PRO A 87 9.82 -9.14 -16.73
C PRO A 87 10.33 -9.67 -15.39
N GLU A 88 10.51 -8.79 -14.40
CA GLU A 88 10.94 -9.16 -13.04
C GLU A 88 9.79 -9.55 -12.10
N TRP A 89 8.53 -9.50 -12.53
CA TRP A 89 7.38 -9.93 -11.72
C TRP A 89 7.52 -11.33 -11.11
N PRO A 90 8.14 -12.33 -11.77
CA PRO A 90 8.38 -13.64 -11.17
C PRO A 90 9.25 -13.63 -9.89
N ARG A 91 9.95 -12.52 -9.60
CA ARG A 91 10.72 -12.34 -8.36
C ARG A 91 9.84 -11.95 -7.16
N VAL A 92 8.56 -11.61 -7.38
CA VAL A 92 7.62 -11.22 -6.32
C VAL A 92 7.01 -12.46 -5.68
N THR A 93 7.05 -12.52 -4.35
CA THR A 93 6.27 -13.51 -3.60
C THR A 93 5.03 -12.85 -3.00
N VAL A 94 3.87 -13.50 -3.15
CA VAL A 94 2.58 -12.99 -2.67
C VAL A 94 1.99 -14.01 -1.70
N SER A 95 1.57 -13.57 -0.52
CA SER A 95 0.89 -14.44 0.45
C SER A 95 -0.55 -14.72 0.04
N ASP A 96 -1.14 -15.76 0.63
CA ASP A 96 -2.60 -15.87 0.65
C ASP A 96 -3.24 -14.64 1.33
N PRO A 97 -4.48 -14.28 0.96
CA PRO A 97 -5.23 -13.23 1.64
C PRO A 97 -5.42 -13.54 3.13
N LEU A 98 -5.04 -12.60 3.99
CA LEU A 98 -5.17 -12.67 5.43
C LEU A 98 -6.40 -11.88 5.89
N PRO A 99 -7.21 -12.41 6.83
CA PRO A 99 -8.35 -11.68 7.35
C PRO A 99 -7.90 -10.43 8.11
N VAL A 100 -8.59 -9.30 7.91
CA VAL A 100 -8.33 -8.05 8.63
C VAL A 100 -9.41 -7.84 9.70
N PRO A 101 -9.07 -7.98 11.01
CA PRO A 101 -9.99 -7.62 12.06
C PRO A 101 -10.05 -6.10 12.19
N TRP A 102 -11.14 -5.49 11.76
CA TRP A 102 -11.36 -4.06 12.00
C TRP A 102 -11.80 -3.83 13.43
N ASP A 103 -11.08 -2.97 14.15
CA ASP A 103 -11.49 -2.50 15.47
C ASP A 103 -12.60 -1.48 15.33
N GLU A 104 -13.74 -1.71 16.00
CA GLU A 104 -14.90 -0.82 15.90
C GLU A 104 -14.62 0.63 16.32
N ARG A 105 -13.58 0.87 17.13
CA ARG A 105 -13.17 2.21 17.54
C ARG A 105 -12.61 3.05 16.39
N VAL A 106 -12.18 2.43 15.29
CA VAL A 106 -11.62 3.14 14.12
C VAL A 106 -12.71 3.86 13.32
N PHE A 107 -13.98 3.46 13.47
CA PHE A 107 -15.11 4.05 12.75
C PHE A 107 -15.93 5.05 13.59
N ARG A 108 -15.44 5.46 14.76
CA ARG A 108 -16.11 6.42 15.65
C ARG A 108 -15.37 7.74 15.73
#